data_AF-A0A562MKE0-F1
#
_entry.id   AF-A0A562MKE0-F1
#
_cell.length_a   1.000
_cell.length_b   1.000
_cell.length_c   1.000
_cell.angle_alpha   90.00
_cell.angle_beta   90.00
_cell.angle_gamma   90.00
#
_symmetry.space_group_name_H-M   'P 1'
#
loop_
_entity.id
_entity.type
_entity.pdbx_description
1 polymer ?
#
loop_
_entity_poly.entity_id
_entity_poly.type
_entity_poly.pdbx_seq_one_letter_code
_entity_poly.pdbx_strand_id
1 'polypeptide(L)'
;MRSDISFTVSSAERRRLNAITANPKSPQKHVWRARIVLLSGDGVGTTAIMAETGKSKTCVWRWQERFMHEGVDGLLCDRSRPPGKTPVPPERV
;
A
#
# COMPACT_ATOMS: atom_id res chain seq x y z
N MET A 1 -12.45 10.52 6.87
CA MET A 1 -11.11 9.87 6.85
C MET A 1 -10.86 9.31 8.26
N ARG A 2 -10.02 8.29 8.47
CA ARG A 2 -9.67 7.91 9.86
C ARG A 2 -8.88 9.07 10.48
N SER A 3 -9.21 9.43 11.72
CA SER A 3 -8.54 10.52 12.43
C SER A 3 -7.05 10.25 12.65
N ASP A 4 -6.67 8.97 12.73
CA ASP A 4 -5.29 8.55 13.04
C ASP A 4 -4.37 8.45 11.83
N ILE A 5 -4.89 8.69 10.60
CA ILE A 5 -4.11 8.56 9.37
C ILE A 5 -4.23 9.86 8.58
N SER A 6 -3.22 10.71 8.71
CA SER A 6 -3.07 11.95 7.93
C SER A 6 -1.63 12.09 7.46
N PHE A 7 -1.43 12.37 6.17
CA PHE A 7 -0.12 12.61 5.58
C PHE A 7 -0.23 13.58 4.40
N THR A 8 0.87 14.24 4.08
CA THR A 8 1.01 15.05 2.87
C THR A 8 1.98 14.35 1.92
N VAL A 9 1.69 14.37 0.62
CA VAL A 9 2.57 13.80 -0.40
C VAL A 9 3.44 14.91 -0.97
N SER A 10 4.75 14.86 -0.73
CA SER A 10 5.68 15.84 -1.29
C SER A 10 5.74 15.76 -2.82
N SER A 11 6.21 16.82 -3.48
CA SER A 11 6.39 16.82 -4.94
C SER A 11 7.36 15.72 -5.40
N ALA A 12 8.37 15.39 -4.60
CA ALA A 12 9.33 14.33 -4.90
C ALA A 12 8.67 12.94 -4.84
N GLU A 13 7.89 12.66 -3.80
CA GLU A 13 7.14 11.41 -3.66
C GLU A 13 6.08 11.28 -4.76
N ARG A 14 5.37 12.36 -5.07
CA ARG A 14 4.38 12.38 -6.16
C ARG A 14 5.01 12.04 -7.52
N ARG A 15 6.21 12.55 -7.82
CA ARG A 15 6.96 12.13 -9.02
C ARG A 15 7.27 10.62 -9.02
N ARG A 16 7.76 10.09 -7.88
CA ARG A 16 8.07 8.64 -7.75
C ARG A 16 6.81 7.79 -7.92
N LEU A 17 5.69 8.17 -7.30
CA LEU A 17 4.41 7.48 -7.39
C LEU A 17 3.84 7.49 -8.81
N ASN A 18 3.90 8.64 -9.49
CA ASN A 18 3.47 8.76 -10.89
C ASN A 18 4.32 7.89 -11.82
N ALA A 19 5.63 7.82 -11.59
CA ALA A 19 6.52 6.93 -12.35
C ALA A 19 6.14 5.45 -12.19
N ILE A 20 5.75 5.03 -10.97
CA ILE A 20 5.26 3.67 -10.71
C ILE A 20 3.97 3.40 -11.50
N THR A 21 3.02 4.34 -11.48
CA THR A 21 1.72 4.16 -12.14
C THR A 21 1.79 4.24 -13.67
N ALA A 22 2.74 5.00 -14.22
CA ALA A 22 2.92 5.16 -15.66
C ALA A 22 3.76 4.04 -16.29
N ASN A 23 4.57 3.33 -15.50
CA ASN A 23 5.42 2.26 -16.01
C ASN A 23 4.60 0.97 -16.26
N PRO A 24 4.46 0.51 -17.51
CA PRO A 24 3.68 -0.69 -17.84
C PRO A 24 4.30 -1.98 -17.29
N LYS A 25 5.59 -1.97 -16.91
CA LYS A 25 6.28 -3.11 -16.30
C LYS A 25 6.08 -3.19 -14.78
N SER A 26 5.48 -2.17 -14.16
CA SER A 26 5.22 -2.18 -12.72
C SER A 26 4.25 -3.30 -12.36
N PRO A 27 4.54 -4.12 -11.33
CA PRO A 27 3.55 -5.05 -10.81
C PRO A 27 2.25 -4.32 -10.45
N GLN A 28 1.11 -4.87 -10.84
CA GLN A 28 -0.20 -4.26 -10.57
C GLN A 28 -0.39 -3.94 -9.08
N LYS A 29 0.21 -4.75 -8.19
CA LYS A 29 0.24 -4.49 -6.74
C LYS A 29 0.87 -3.15 -6.37
N HIS A 30 1.96 -2.76 -7.01
CA HIS A 30 2.59 -1.46 -6.75
C HIS A 30 1.79 -0.32 -7.36
N VAL A 31 1.18 -0.53 -8.53
CA VAL A 31 0.35 0.48 -9.20
C VAL A 31 -0.84 0.87 -8.33
N TRP A 32 -1.65 -0.10 -7.85
CA TRP A 32 -2.81 0.26 -7.04
C TRP A 32 -2.43 0.77 -5.63
N ARG A 33 -1.28 0.36 -5.06
CA ARG A 33 -0.74 0.96 -3.82
C ARG A 33 -0.38 2.44 -4.03
N ALA A 34 0.28 2.76 -5.14
CA ALA A 34 0.65 4.12 -5.47
C ALA A 34 -0.58 5.00 -5.76
N ARG A 35 -1.59 4.47 -6.48
CA ARG A 35 -2.86 5.17 -6.74
C ARG A 35 -3.60 5.53 -5.45
N ILE A 36 -3.65 4.63 -4.47
CA ILE A 36 -4.26 4.92 -3.15
C ILE A 36 -3.62 6.17 -2.53
N VAL A 37 -2.28 6.24 -2.53
CA VAL A 37 -1.53 7.36 -1.91
C VAL A 37 -1.71 8.65 -2.71
N LEU A 38 -1.67 8.59 -4.04
CA LEU A 38 -1.89 9.75 -4.90
C LEU A 38 -3.27 10.36 -4.65
N LEU A 39 -4.34 9.56 -4.72
CA LEU A 39 -5.71 10.03 -4.49
C LEU A 39 -5.88 10.57 -3.06
N SER A 40 -5.26 9.93 -2.07
CA SER A 40 -5.29 10.43 -0.69
C SER A 40 -4.60 11.79 -0.56
N GLY A 41 -3.46 11.99 -1.24
CA GLY A 41 -2.76 13.27 -1.31
C GLY A 41 -3.54 14.36 -2.08
N ASP A 42 -4.43 13.97 -2.99
CA ASP A 42 -5.38 14.88 -3.66
C ASP A 42 -6.61 15.21 -2.80
N GLY A 43 -6.70 14.69 -1.57
CA GLY A 43 -7.83 14.90 -0.68
C GLY A 43 -9.07 14.07 -1.04
N VAL A 44 -8.93 13.07 -1.92
CA VAL A 44 -10.04 12.19 -2.32
C VAL A 44 -10.47 11.34 -1.12
N GLY A 45 -11.77 11.32 -0.86
CA GLY A 45 -12.34 10.54 0.25
C GLY A 45 -12.20 9.02 0.06
N THR A 46 -12.12 8.27 1.16
CA THR A 46 -11.91 6.80 1.15
C THR A 46 -12.92 6.06 0.27
N THR A 47 -14.19 6.46 0.24
CA THR A 47 -15.22 5.82 -0.59
C THR A 47 -14.92 5.96 -2.09
N ALA A 48 -14.48 7.15 -2.53
CA ALA A 48 -14.09 7.38 -3.92
C ALA A 48 -12.80 6.61 -4.27
N ILE A 49 -11.83 6.54 -3.34
CA ILE A 49 -10.63 5.71 -3.52
C ILE A 49 -10.99 4.23 -3.69
N MET A 50 -11.96 3.72 -2.92
CA MET A 50 -12.43 2.34 -3.07
C MET A 50 -13.05 2.09 -4.44
N ALA A 51 -13.89 3.01 -4.92
CA ALA A 51 -14.51 2.91 -6.24
C ALA A 51 -13.46 2.92 -7.36
N GLU A 52 -12.48 3.82 -7.29
CA GLU A 52 -11.43 3.99 -8.30
C GLU A 52 -10.45 2.81 -8.34
N THR A 53 -10.10 2.25 -7.18
CA THR A 53 -9.07 1.19 -7.07
C THR A 53 -9.63 -0.22 -7.00
N GLY A 54 -10.94 -0.37 -6.79
CA GLY A 54 -11.59 -1.66 -6.53
C GLY A 54 -11.08 -2.36 -5.27
N LYS A 55 -10.49 -1.62 -4.32
CA LYS A 55 -9.92 -2.19 -3.07
C LYS A 55 -10.84 -1.95 -1.89
N SER A 56 -10.80 -2.88 -0.94
CA SER A 56 -11.54 -2.75 0.31
C SER A 56 -11.01 -1.60 1.16
N LYS A 57 -11.88 -1.04 1.99
CA LYS A 57 -11.55 0.01 2.97
C LYS A 57 -10.34 -0.34 3.83
N THR A 58 -10.29 -1.56 4.36
CA THR A 58 -9.17 -2.05 5.17
C THR A 58 -7.86 -2.11 4.39
N CYS A 59 -7.91 -2.48 3.10
CA CYS A 59 -6.73 -2.47 2.24
C CYS A 59 -6.23 -1.02 2.02
N VAL A 60 -7.14 -0.10 1.71
CA VAL A 60 -6.83 1.34 1.54
C VAL A 60 -6.13 1.87 2.78
N TRP A 61 -6.73 1.67 3.96
CA TRP A 61 -6.17 2.13 5.23
C TRP A 61 -4.80 1.57 5.53
N ARG A 62 -4.59 0.26 5.31
CA ARG A 62 -3.29 -0.37 5.54
C ARG A 62 -2.16 0.27 4.73
N TRP A 63 -2.44 0.67 3.49
CA TRP A 63 -1.43 1.30 2.63
C TRP A 63 -1.26 2.79 2.89
N GLN A 64 -2.32 3.49 3.29
CA GLN A 64 -2.23 4.86 3.78
C GLN A 64 -1.36 4.94 5.04
N GLU A 65 -1.63 4.08 6.03
CA GLU A 65 -0.84 3.95 7.26
C GLU A 65 0.62 3.59 6.95
N ARG A 66 0.84 2.61 6.06
CA ARG A 66 2.19 2.24 5.69
C ARG A 66 2.95 3.37 5.02
N PHE A 67 2.32 4.11 4.10
CA PHE A 67 2.95 5.27 3.48
C PHE A 67 3.32 6.34 4.51
N MET A 68 2.45 6.59 5.49
CA MET A 68 2.70 7.53 6.57
C MET A 68 3.95 7.19 7.40
N HIS A 69 4.25 5.89 7.58
CA HIS A 69 5.42 5.44 8.36
C HIS A 69 6.68 5.17 7.53
N GLU A 70 6.53 4.62 6.33
CA GLU A 70 7.60 4.02 5.54
C GLU A 70 7.80 4.73 4.18
N GLY A 71 6.96 5.73 3.85
CA GLY A 71 6.99 6.48 2.60
C GLY A 71 6.74 5.60 1.37
N VAL A 72 7.28 6.03 0.21
CA VAL A 72 7.15 5.31 -1.07
C VAL A 72 7.78 3.92 -1.00
N ASP A 73 8.88 3.76 -0.28
CA ASP A 73 9.63 2.50 -0.21
C ASP A 73 8.82 1.40 0.50
N GLY A 74 8.03 1.76 1.51
CA GLY A 74 7.08 0.87 2.16
C GLY A 74 5.99 0.31 1.24
N LEU A 75 5.70 0.97 0.11
CA LEU A 75 4.73 0.49 -0.88
C LEU A 75 5.29 -0.64 -1.76
N LEU A 76 6.61 -0.66 -1.94
CA LEU A 76 7.30 -1.56 -2.87
C LEU A 76 7.78 -2.84 -2.19
N CYS A 77 8.03 -2.79 -0.89
CA CYS A 77 8.48 -3.92 -0.10
C CYS A 77 7.34 -4.50 0.74
N ASP A 78 7.10 -5.81 0.62
CA ASP A 78 6.26 -6.53 1.56
C ASP A 78 7.04 -6.73 2.88
N ARG A 79 6.36 -6.72 4.03
CA ARG A 79 7.03 -6.93 5.31
C ARG A 79 7.59 -8.35 5.36
N SER A 80 8.79 -8.49 5.90
CA SER A 80 9.38 -9.80 6.20
C SER A 80 8.42 -10.61 7.05
N ARG A 81 8.12 -11.83 6.61
CA ARG A 81 7.30 -12.77 7.38
C ARG A 81 8.21 -13.45 8.41
N PRO A 82 7.85 -13.48 9.71
CA PRO A 82 8.59 -14.29 10.67
C PRO A 82 8.57 -15.77 10.22
N PRO A 83 9.60 -16.57 10.58
CA PRO A 83 9.63 -17.98 10.24
C PRO A 83 8.35 -18.68 10.71
N GLY A 84 7.84 -19.59 9.88
CA GLY A 84 6.66 -20.38 10.22
C GLY A 84 6.92 -21.26 11.45
N LYS A 85 5.84 -21.79 12.04
CA LYS A 85 5.95 -22.82 13.10
C LYS A 85 6.77 -24.00 12.56
N THR A 86 7.64 -24.56 13.39
CA THR A 86 8.40 -25.77 13.06
C THR A 86 7.45 -26.90 12.67
N PRO A 87 7.75 -27.69 11.60
CA PRO A 87 6.93 -28.84 11.22
C PRO A 87 6.73 -29.80 12.40
N VAL A 88 5.54 -30.40 12.50
CA VAL A 88 5.32 -31.52 13.43
C VAL A 88 6.16 -32.72 12.99
N PRO A 89 6.87 -33.40 13.92
CA PRO A 89 7.62 -34.60 13.58
C PRO A 89 6.68 -35.70 13.06
N PRO A 90 7.14 -36.53 12.10
CA PRO A 90 6.33 -37.62 11.56
C PRO A 90 5.96 -38.63 12.66
N GLU A 91 4.71 -39.08 12.66
CA GLU A 91 4.24 -40.17 13.50
C GLU A 91 4.98 -41.45 13.09
N ARG A 92 5.65 -42.11 14.05
CA ARG A 92 6.32 -43.39 13.79
C ARG A 92 5.24 -44.48 13.84
N VAL A 93 4.95 -45.08 12.69
CA VAL A 93 4.18 -46.32 12.55
C VAL A 93 5.09 -47.51 12.77
#